data_AF-A0AAE0XFD4-F1
#
_entry.id   AF-A0AAE0XFD4-F1
#
_cell.length_a   1.000
_cell.length_b   1.000
_cell.length_c   1.000
_cell.angle_alpha   90.00
_cell.angle_beta   90.00
_cell.angle_gamma   90.00
#
_symmetry.space_group_name_H-M   'P 1'
#
loop_
_entity.id
_entity.type
_entity.pdbx_description
1 polymer ?
#
loop_
_entity_poly.entity_id
_entity_poly.type
_entity_poly.pdbx_seq_one_letter_code
_entity_poly.pdbx_strand_id
1 'polypeptide(L)'
;MANNQAKAPKDTLHDEEERLEEALEHLKELHLKLRELRTAFPRMLKPLASKSPSPQASYAAMSRSMGDTQKEITSFREAILSEETKKVFQKANDSRRANPKGIAPWRARDHPDWTSPKRRKVQDPTNDAARR
;
A
#
# COMPACT_ATOMS: atom_id res chain seq x y z
N MET A 1 -11.14 37.64 22.99
CA MET A 1 -10.72 36.47 23.80
C MET A 1 -10.18 35.42 22.84
N ALA A 2 -8.86 35.23 22.79
CA ALA A 2 -8.21 34.21 21.96
C ALA A 2 -7.57 33.18 22.88
N ASN A 3 -8.19 32.00 22.99
CA ASN A 3 -7.68 30.89 23.79
C ASN A 3 -6.58 30.17 23.00
N ASN A 4 -5.34 30.68 23.08
CA ASN A 4 -4.15 29.96 22.63
C ASN A 4 -3.83 28.86 23.65
N GLN A 5 -4.53 27.73 23.57
CA GLN A 5 -4.04 26.50 24.19
C GLN A 5 -2.95 25.94 23.29
N ALA A 6 -1.70 26.16 23.67
CA ALA A 6 -0.58 25.39 23.16
C ALA A 6 -0.88 23.90 23.43
N LYS A 7 -0.97 23.10 22.35
CA LYS A 7 -1.18 21.65 22.42
C LYS A 7 -0.15 21.04 23.37
N ALA A 8 -0.60 20.20 24.32
CA ALA A 8 0.31 19.61 25.29
C ALA A 8 1.33 18.70 24.58
N PRO A 9 2.58 18.60 25.06
CA PRO A 9 3.64 17.83 24.40
C PRO A 9 3.34 16.33 24.23
N LYS A 10 2.40 15.77 25.01
CA LYS A 10 1.91 14.39 24.81
C LYS A 10 0.98 14.26 23.61
N ASP A 11 0.14 15.26 23.35
CA ASP A 11 -0.79 15.25 22.22
C ASP A 11 -0.02 15.35 20.90
N THR A 12 1.08 16.11 20.87
CA THR A 12 1.95 16.24 19.69
C THR A 12 2.70 14.95 19.36
N LEU A 13 3.10 14.17 20.37
CA LEU A 13 3.76 12.88 20.16
C LEU A 13 2.80 11.84 19.61
N HIS A 14 1.58 11.80 20.16
CA HIS A 14 0.54 10.88 19.68
C HIS A 14 0.13 11.17 18.24
N ASP A 15 -0.05 12.45 17.89
CA ASP A 15 -0.33 12.88 16.52
C ASP A 15 0.80 12.49 15.54
N GLU A 16 2.06 12.54 15.98
CA GLU A 16 3.20 12.17 15.15
C GLU A 16 3.27 10.65 14.93
N GLU A 17 3.00 9.87 15.97
CA GLU A 17 2.91 8.41 15.91
C GLU A 17 1.82 7.97 14.93
N GLU A 18 0.62 8.54 15.02
CA GLU A 18 -0.49 8.25 14.10
C GLU A 18 -0.11 8.54 12.63
N ARG A 19 0.52 9.69 12.36
CA ARG A 19 1.01 10.02 11.01
C ARG A 19 2.09 9.07 10.51
N LEU A 20 2.93 8.54 11.40
CA LEU A 20 3.93 7.54 11.04
C LEU A 20 3.27 6.20 10.71
N GLU A 21 2.25 5.79 11.46
CA GLU A 21 1.49 4.58 11.19
C GLU A 21 0.76 4.65 9.85
N GLU A 22 0.14 5.78 9.52
CA GLU A 22 -0.49 6.02 8.21
C GLU A 22 0.53 5.92 7.07
N ALA A 23 1.68 6.58 7.22
CA ALA A 23 2.76 6.53 6.23
C ALA A 23 3.31 5.11 6.02
N LEU A 24 3.43 4.32 7.10
CA LEU A 24 3.84 2.92 7.03
C LEU A 24 2.80 2.05 6.34
N GLU A 25 1.51 2.28 6.59
CA GLU A 25 0.44 1.57 5.89
C GLU A 25 0.44 1.89 4.40
N HIS A 26 0.60 3.16 4.04
CA HIS A 26 0.70 3.58 2.64
C HIS A 26 1.88 2.90 1.92
N LEU A 27 3.06 2.86 2.56
CA LEU A 27 4.23 2.13 2.03
C LEU A 27 3.97 0.63 1.87
N LYS A 28 3.22 0.03 2.80
CA LYS A 28 2.84 -1.38 2.75
C LYS A 28 1.93 -1.67 1.56
N GLU A 29 0.91 -0.85 1.34
CA GLU A 29 0.03 -0.98 0.18
C GLU A 29 0.80 -0.85 -1.14
N LEU A 30 1.70 0.14 -1.21
CA LEU A 30 2.56 0.35 -2.37
C LEU A 30 3.47 -0.86 -2.63
N HIS A 31 4.04 -1.46 -1.57
CA HIS A 31 4.85 -2.67 -1.67
C HIS A 31 4.03 -3.86 -2.20
N LEU A 32 2.80 -4.04 -1.72
CA LEU A 32 1.90 -5.09 -2.19
C LEU A 32 1.59 -4.92 -3.68
N LYS A 33 1.27 -3.70 -4.14
CA LYS A 33 1.06 -3.42 -5.57
C LYS A 33 2.30 -3.73 -6.41
N LEU A 34 3.49 -3.34 -5.95
CA LEU A 34 4.75 -3.66 -6.62
C LEU A 34 4.98 -5.18 -6.71
N ARG A 35 4.67 -5.92 -5.64
CA ARG A 35 4.78 -7.38 -5.62
C ARG A 35 3.84 -8.03 -6.64
N GLU A 36 2.61 -7.55 -6.76
CA GLU A 36 1.65 -8.07 -7.75
C GLU A 36 2.13 -7.86 -9.20
N LEU A 37 2.81 -6.74 -9.47
CA LEU A 37 3.41 -6.49 -10.78
C LEU A 37 4.52 -7.49 -11.15
N ARG A 38 5.21 -8.10 -10.18
CA ARG A 38 6.23 -9.14 -10.47
C ARG A 38 5.62 -10.38 -11.13
N THR A 39 4.32 -10.62 -10.93
CA THR A 39 3.60 -11.75 -11.54
C THR A 39 2.83 -11.36 -12.80
N ALA A 40 2.84 -10.08 -13.18
CA ALA A 40 2.08 -9.54 -14.31
C ALA A 40 2.41 -10.25 -15.63
N PHE A 41 3.70 -10.34 -15.98
CA PHE A 41 4.11 -10.96 -17.24
C PHE A 41 3.74 -12.46 -17.32
N PRO A 42 4.03 -13.30 -16.29
CA PRO A 42 3.50 -14.66 -16.25
C PRO A 42 1.97 -14.75 -16.36
N ARG A 43 1.21 -13.82 -15.74
CA ARG A 43 -0.26 -13.78 -15.83
C ARG A 43 -0.75 -13.47 -17.25
N MET A 44 -0.13 -12.50 -17.92
CA MET A 44 -0.45 -12.12 -19.31
C MET A 44 -0.28 -13.27 -20.30
N LEU A 45 0.74 -14.11 -20.10
CA LEU A 45 1.05 -15.22 -21.00
C LEU A 45 0.33 -16.52 -20.64
N LYS A 46 -0.22 -16.63 -19.43
CA LYS A 46 -0.94 -17.82 -18.96
C LYS A 46 -2.01 -18.32 -19.94
N PRO A 47 -2.81 -17.46 -20.61
CA PRO A 47 -3.80 -17.92 -21.58
C PRO A 47 -3.20 -18.61 -22.81
N LEU A 48 -1.97 -18.25 -23.20
CA LEU A 48 -1.28 -18.89 -24.32
C LEU A 48 -0.74 -20.28 -23.98
N ALA A 49 -0.45 -20.53 -22.70
CA ALA A 49 0.02 -21.83 -22.23
C ALA A 49 -1.13 -22.85 -22.03
N SER A 50 -2.38 -22.39 -22.02
CA SER A 50 -3.56 -23.25 -21.82
C SER A 50 -4.08 -23.86 -23.13
N LYS A 51 -4.57 -25.10 -23.06
CA LYS A 51 -5.29 -25.73 -24.18
C LYS A 51 -6.59 -24.95 -24.41
N SER A 52 -6.63 -24.20 -25.50
CA SER A 52 -7.80 -23.42 -25.92
C SER A 52 -8.57 -24.14 -27.02
N PRO A 53 -9.91 -24.02 -27.08
CA PRO A 53 -10.71 -24.57 -28.17
C PRO A 53 -10.44 -23.88 -29.52
N SER A 54 -9.88 -22.66 -29.52
CA SER A 54 -9.49 -21.96 -30.76
C SER A 54 -8.40 -20.91 -30.55
N PRO A 55 -7.63 -20.55 -31.59
CA PRO A 55 -6.66 -19.44 -31.52
C PRO A 55 -7.30 -18.10 -31.13
N GLN A 56 -8.51 -17.83 -31.61
CA GLN A 56 -9.27 -16.61 -31.30
C GLN A 56 -9.59 -16.52 -29.80
N ALA A 57 -9.96 -17.64 -29.18
CA ALA A 57 -10.24 -17.68 -27.75
C ALA A 57 -8.96 -17.42 -26.91
N SER A 58 -7.79 -17.95 -27.33
CA SER A 58 -6.51 -17.65 -26.66
C SER A 58 -6.15 -16.18 -26.77
N TYR A 59 -6.31 -15.58 -27.95
CA TYR A 59 -6.03 -14.17 -28.18
C TYR A 59 -6.95 -13.24 -27.38
N ALA A 60 -8.25 -13.56 -27.32
CA ALA A 60 -9.21 -12.80 -26.52
C ALA A 60 -8.87 -12.85 -25.02
N ALA A 61 -8.51 -14.04 -24.51
CA ALA A 61 -8.12 -14.21 -23.11
C ALA A 61 -6.79 -13.50 -22.78
N MET A 62 -5.81 -13.56 -23.68
CA MET A 62 -4.56 -12.80 -23.55
C MET A 62 -4.80 -11.30 -23.55
N SER A 63 -5.55 -10.78 -24.53
CA SER A 63 -5.91 -9.36 -24.64
C SER A 63 -6.58 -8.84 -23.37
N ARG A 64 -7.47 -9.65 -22.77
CA ARG A 64 -8.11 -9.31 -21.50
C ARG A 64 -7.10 -9.21 -20.36
N SER A 65 -6.21 -10.20 -20.23
CA SER A 65 -5.16 -10.19 -19.20
C SER A 65 -4.17 -9.04 -19.37
N MET A 66 -3.87 -8.65 -20.61
CA MET A 66 -3.07 -7.46 -20.91
C MET A 66 -3.78 -6.18 -20.47
N GLY A 67 -5.07 -6.05 -20.78
CA GLY A 67 -5.88 -4.90 -20.35
C GLY A 67 -5.94 -4.75 -18.82
N ASP A 68 -6.09 -5.85 -18.09
CA ASP A 68 -6.11 -5.83 -16.63
C ASP A 68 -4.73 -5.48 -16.05
N THR A 69 -3.66 -6.06 -16.61
CA THR A 69 -2.28 -5.73 -16.22
C THR A 69 -1.95 -4.26 -16.48
N GLN A 70 -2.41 -3.70 -17.60
CA GLN A 70 -2.20 -2.29 -17.90
C GLN A 70 -2.84 -1.38 -16.85
N LYS A 71 -4.03 -1.72 -16.37
CA LYS A 71 -4.70 -0.98 -15.28
C LYS A 71 -3.89 -1.06 -13.99
N GLU A 72 -3.36 -2.23 -13.64
CA GLU A 72 -2.52 -2.41 -12.46
C GLU A 72 -1.23 -1.57 -12.53
N ILE A 73 -0.56 -1.56 -13.69
CA ILE A 73 0.64 -0.74 -13.93
C ILE A 73 0.32 0.74 -13.80
N THR A 74 -0.75 1.21 -14.43
CA THR A 74 -1.18 2.62 -14.35
C THR A 74 -1.50 3.00 -12.91
N SER A 75 -2.28 2.17 -12.19
CA SER A 75 -2.62 2.42 -10.79
C SER A 75 -1.39 2.46 -9.88
N PHE A 76 -0.41 1.57 -10.10
CA PHE A 76 0.85 1.61 -9.37
C PHE A 76 1.66 2.85 -9.70
N ARG A 77 1.73 3.24 -10.97
CA ARG A 77 2.42 4.46 -11.42
C ARG A 77 1.83 5.72 -10.79
N GLU A 78 0.50 5.80 -10.72
CA GLU A 78 -0.17 6.91 -10.05
C GLU A 78 0.14 6.92 -8.55
N ALA A 79 0.11 5.76 -7.90
CA ALA A 79 0.41 5.63 -6.48
C ALA A 79 1.87 6.00 -6.14
N ILE A 80 2.86 5.53 -6.91
CA ILE A 80 4.28 5.83 -6.65
C ILE A 80 4.62 7.30 -6.93
N LEU A 81 3.93 7.93 -7.87
CA LEU A 81 4.13 9.34 -8.23
C LEU A 81 3.27 10.31 -7.42
N SER A 82 2.42 9.82 -6.52
CA SER A 82 1.56 10.66 -5.69
C SER A 82 2.36 11.56 -4.76
N GLU A 83 1.80 12.72 -4.44
CA GLU A 83 2.43 13.66 -3.49
C GLU A 83 2.57 13.06 -2.09
N GLU A 84 1.66 12.17 -1.70
CA GLU A 84 1.75 11.41 -0.45
C GLU A 84 3.00 10.54 -0.41
N THR A 85 3.23 9.74 -1.45
CA THR A 85 4.43 8.89 -1.56
C THR A 85 5.71 9.72 -1.51
N LYS A 86 5.75 10.85 -2.23
CA LYS A 86 6.89 11.78 -2.19
C LYS A 86 7.15 12.33 -0.79
N LYS A 87 6.10 12.74 -0.06
CA LYS A 87 6.22 13.24 1.32
C LYS A 87 6.78 12.17 2.25
N VAL A 88 6.35 10.93 2.13
CA VAL A 88 6.86 9.81 2.94
C VAL A 88 8.35 9.60 2.70
N PHE A 89 8.78 9.53 1.43
CA PHE A 89 10.20 9.37 1.11
C PHE A 89 11.04 10.58 1.52
N GLN A 90 10.50 11.80 1.38
CA GLN A 90 11.17 13.02 1.83
C GLN A 90 11.37 13.02 3.35
N LYS A 91 10.32 12.69 4.13
CA LYS A 91 10.41 12.56 5.60
C LYS A 91 11.47 11.53 6.00
N ALA A 92 11.53 10.38 5.32
CA ALA A 92 12.55 9.36 5.56
C ALA A 92 13.97 9.84 5.23
N ASN A 93 14.14 10.64 4.17
CA ASN A 93 15.42 11.27 3.84
C ASN A 93 15.85 12.29 4.90
N ASP A 94 14.94 13.16 5.32
CA ASP A 94 15.22 14.19 6.31
C ASP A 94 15.53 13.57 7.68
N SER A 95 14.81 12.53 8.08
CA SER A 95 15.10 11.76 9.29
C SER A 95 16.50 11.13 9.25
N ARG A 96 16.89 10.51 8.13
CA ARG A 96 18.24 9.95 7.95
C ARG A 96 19.34 11.02 7.99
N ARG A 97 19.08 12.21 7.45
CA ARG A 97 20.02 13.33 7.50
C ARG A 97 20.16 13.90 8.91
N ALA A 98 19.05 13.98 9.66
CA ALA A 98 19.04 14.47 11.03
C ALA A 98 19.73 13.50 12.01
N ASN A 99 19.61 12.19 11.77
CA ASN A 99 20.24 11.17 12.62
C ASN A 99 20.99 10.10 11.80
N PRO A 100 22.20 10.42 11.30
CA PRO A 100 22.93 9.55 10.36
C PRO A 100 23.48 8.26 10.97
N LYS A 101 23.53 8.12 12.31
CA LYS A 101 24.10 6.95 13.00
C LYS A 101 23.12 6.19 13.90
N GLY A 102 21.87 6.65 14.03
CA GLY A 102 20.95 6.20 15.08
C GLY A 102 19.71 5.43 14.63
N ILE A 103 19.52 5.18 13.33
CA ILE A 103 18.37 4.40 12.85
C ILE A 103 18.78 2.93 12.76
N ALA A 104 18.27 2.11 13.68
CA ALA A 104 18.49 0.68 13.65
C ALA A 104 17.96 0.10 12.33
N PRO A 105 18.70 -0.81 11.67
CA PRO A 105 18.23 -1.43 10.44
C PRO A 105 16.98 -2.24 10.73
N TRP A 106 15.91 -1.97 9.98
CA TRP A 106 14.66 -2.70 10.09
C TRP A 106 14.86 -4.17 9.69
N ARG A 107 14.33 -5.10 10.50
CA ARG A 107 14.44 -6.54 10.26
C ARG A 107 13.06 -7.14 10.04
N ALA A 108 12.85 -7.69 8.85
CA ALA A 108 11.61 -8.36 8.47
C ALA A 108 11.20 -9.50 9.42
N ARG A 109 12.17 -10.15 10.08
CA ARG A 109 11.94 -11.26 11.02
C ARG A 109 11.19 -10.80 12.29
N ASP A 110 11.35 -9.54 12.67
CA ASP A 110 10.76 -8.99 13.89
C ASP A 110 9.29 -8.57 13.66
N HIS A 111 8.84 -8.52 12.40
CA HIS A 111 7.50 -8.10 12.01
C HIS A 111 6.91 -9.07 10.96
N PRO A 112 6.59 -10.33 11.30
CA PRO A 112 6.26 -11.37 10.32
C PRO A 112 5.02 -11.08 9.44
N ASP A 113 4.12 -10.20 9.88
CA ASP A 113 2.90 -9.79 9.19
C ASP A 113 3.08 -8.59 8.25
N TRP A 114 4.31 -8.08 8.11
CA TRP A 114 4.61 -6.88 7.31
C TRP A 114 4.20 -7.01 5.84
N THR A 115 4.17 -8.24 5.29
CA THR A 115 3.73 -8.51 3.89
C THR A 115 2.25 -8.86 3.75
N SER A 116 1.49 -8.88 4.84
CA SER A 116 0.08 -9.31 4.84
C SER A 116 -0.84 -8.09 4.87
N PRO A 117 -1.82 -7.94 3.97
CA PRO A 117 -2.75 -6.82 4.02
C PRO A 117 -3.39 -6.69 5.41
N LYS A 118 -3.55 -5.48 5.96
CA LYS A 118 -4.35 -5.30 7.17
C LYS A 118 -5.76 -5.82 6.88
N ARG A 119 -6.22 -6.81 7.65
CA ARG A 119 -7.62 -7.26 7.55
C ARG A 119 -8.50 -6.06 7.87
N ARG A 120 -9.25 -5.55 6.88
CA ARG A 120 -10.32 -4.60 7.16
C ARG A 120 -11.27 -5.29 8.15
N LYS A 121 -11.46 -4.71 9.32
CA LYS A 121 -12.55 -5.13 10.21
C LYS A 121 -13.83 -4.89 9.42
N VAL A 122 -14.47 -5.95 8.96
CA VAL A 122 -15.82 -5.86 8.41
C VAL A 122 -16.68 -5.34 9.56
N GLN A 123 -17.13 -4.09 9.46
CA GLN A 123 -18.19 -3.60 10.34
C GLN A 123 -19.42 -4.43 9.97
N ASP A 124 -19.78 -5.40 10.82
CA ASP A 124 -21.05 -6.10 10.69
C ASP A 124 -22.16 -5.06 10.89
N PRO A 125 -22.98 -4.77 9.86
CA PRO A 125 -24.08 -3.81 9.96
C PRO A 125 -25.18 -4.30 10.92
N THR A 126 -25.10 -5.54 11.39
CA THR A 126 -26.12 -6.17 12.24
C THR A 126 -26.05 -5.73 13.70
N ASN A 127 -24.94 -5.14 14.17
CA ASN A 127 -24.76 -4.83 15.60
C ASN A 127 -25.26 -3.44 16.02
N ASP A 128 -25.62 -2.57 15.06
CA ASP A 128 -26.13 -1.20 15.35
C ASP A 128 -27.67 -1.15 15.45
N ALA A 129 -28.36 -2.21 15.00
CA ALA A 129 -29.82 -2.35 15.12
C ALA A 129 -30.28 -2.88 16.50
N ALA A 130 -29.37 -3.33 17.36
CA ALA A 130 -29.70 -3.91 18.66
C ALA A 130 -29.51 -2.94 19.85
N ARG A 131 -29.22 -1.66 19.59
CA ARG A 131 -28.97 -0.63 20.62
C ARG A 131 -29.87 0.61 20.53
N ARG A 132 -31.07 0.48 19.96
CA ARG A 132 -32.10 1.53 20.02
C ARG A 132 -33.44 0.95 20.44
#